data_AF-A0A5N6DU21-F1
#
_entry.id   AF-A0A5N6DU21-F1
#
_cell.length_a   1.000
_cell.length_b   1.000
_cell.length_c   1.000
_cell.angle_alpha   90.00
_cell.angle_beta   90.00
_cell.angle_gamma   90.00
#
_symmetry.space_group_name_H-M   'P 1'
#
loop_
_entity.id
_entity.type
_entity.pdbx_description
1 polymer ?
#
loop_
_entity_poly.entity_id
_entity_poly.type
_entity_poly.pdbx_seq_one_letter_code
_entity_poly.pdbx_strand_id
1 'polypeptide(L)'
;MRLSLPLISLPLTVLAAGDEPFEWGFYGSCYGDRVLQRAAGEKAWVSAHCYKRDGSEFLSHLDLDRCFSWENGQIRPEKDGQGISGYCHGCAVYAPDEPKSHEGPNAKCLCGSQGVVDWAHFDLLKTVYNDDGVLSCFGLKGERGLFVG
;
A
#
# COMPACT_ATOMS: atom_id res chain seq x y z
N MET A 1 -7.06 -66.85 8.90
CA MET A 1 -7.49 -65.56 9.47
C MET A 1 -6.83 -64.45 8.65
N ARG A 2 -7.61 -63.65 7.91
CA ARG A 2 -7.11 -62.49 7.15
C ARG A 2 -7.29 -61.25 8.03
N LEU A 3 -6.20 -60.62 8.46
CA LEU A 3 -6.25 -59.31 9.13
C LEU A 3 -6.39 -58.23 8.06
N SER A 4 -7.55 -57.58 8.01
CA SER A 4 -7.77 -56.35 7.26
C SER A 4 -7.48 -55.15 8.17
N LEU A 5 -6.42 -54.40 7.88
CA LEU A 5 -6.18 -53.10 8.51
C LEU A 5 -7.15 -52.04 7.93
N PRO A 6 -7.77 -51.18 8.75
CA PRO A 6 -8.52 -50.05 8.25
C PRO A 6 -7.55 -48.93 7.82
N LEU A 7 -7.66 -48.46 6.58
CA LEU A 7 -7.04 -47.22 6.13
C LEU A 7 -7.73 -46.06 6.86
N ILE A 8 -7.04 -45.48 7.84
CA ILE A 8 -7.45 -44.24 8.51
C ILE A 8 -7.09 -43.09 7.56
N SER A 9 -8.09 -42.51 6.92
CA SER A 9 -7.97 -41.26 6.17
C SER A 9 -7.78 -40.11 7.16
N LEU A 10 -6.56 -39.60 7.24
CA LEU A 10 -6.28 -38.35 7.95
C LEU A 10 -6.69 -37.18 7.05
N PRO A 11 -7.51 -36.24 7.52
CA PRO A 11 -7.82 -35.03 6.77
C PRO A 11 -6.54 -34.19 6.62
N LEU A 12 -6.17 -33.86 5.39
CA LEU A 12 -5.16 -32.83 5.13
C LEU A 12 -5.72 -31.50 5.62
N THR A 13 -5.25 -31.03 6.77
CA THR A 13 -5.31 -29.62 7.13
C THR A 13 -4.43 -28.86 6.16
N VAL A 14 -5.06 -28.20 5.18
CA VAL A 14 -4.41 -27.17 4.37
C VAL A 14 -4.08 -26.02 5.31
N LEU A 15 -2.80 -25.89 5.68
CA LEU A 15 -2.29 -24.64 6.25
C LEU A 15 -2.33 -23.61 5.12
N ALA A 16 -3.36 -22.76 5.12
CA ALA A 16 -3.26 -21.48 4.47
C ALA A 16 -2.15 -20.72 5.21
N ALA A 17 -0.96 -20.65 4.61
CA ALA A 17 0.06 -19.71 5.01
C ALA A 17 -0.51 -18.32 4.76
N GLY A 18 -1.19 -17.76 5.77
CA GLY A 18 -1.44 -16.35 5.82
C GLY A 18 -0.07 -15.69 5.94
N ASP A 19 0.33 -14.95 4.92
CA ASP A 19 1.45 -14.04 5.00
C ASP A 19 1.20 -13.15 6.22
N GLU A 20 1.94 -13.38 7.30
CA GLU A 20 1.95 -12.50 8.46
C GLU A 20 2.25 -11.08 7.93
N PRO A 21 1.48 -10.06 8.32
CA PRO A 21 1.71 -8.71 7.85
C PRO A 21 3.12 -8.31 8.27
N PHE A 22 4.00 -8.21 7.28
CA PHE A 22 5.39 -7.81 7.47
C PHE A 22 5.38 -6.48 8.24
N GLU A 23 6.14 -6.38 9.34
CA GLU A 23 6.17 -5.19 10.23
C GLU A 23 6.53 -3.88 9.49
N TRP A 24 6.93 -3.98 8.23
CA TRP A 24 7.45 -2.92 7.39
C TRP A 24 6.55 -2.62 6.18
N GLY A 25 5.26 -3.01 6.21
CA GLY A 25 4.32 -2.76 5.13
C GLY A 25 4.89 -3.19 3.76
N PHE A 26 4.72 -2.36 2.74
CA PHE A 26 5.35 -2.62 1.44
C PHE A 26 6.87 -2.31 1.41
N TYR A 27 7.40 -1.47 2.29
CA TYR A 27 8.83 -1.10 2.32
C TYR A 27 9.77 -2.28 2.58
N GLY A 28 9.30 -3.31 3.31
CA GLY A 28 10.10 -4.51 3.56
C GLY A 28 10.38 -5.37 2.32
N SER A 29 9.63 -5.17 1.24
CA SER A 29 9.72 -5.99 0.02
C SER A 29 9.58 -5.18 -1.27
N CYS A 30 9.69 -3.86 -1.18
CA CYS A 30 9.66 -2.95 -2.32
C CYS A 30 10.73 -1.86 -2.17
N TYR A 31 11.13 -1.26 -3.29
CA TYR A 31 12.11 -0.17 -3.33
C TYR A 31 11.79 0.85 -4.43
N GLY A 32 12.50 1.98 -4.39
CA GLY A 32 12.33 3.07 -5.37
C GLY A 32 10.95 3.71 -5.29
N ASP A 33 10.36 3.72 -4.09
CA ASP A 33 9.01 4.22 -3.87
C ASP A 33 8.93 5.73 -4.09
N ARG A 34 7.84 6.14 -4.72
CA ARG A 34 7.54 7.55 -4.95
C ARG A 34 6.04 7.77 -5.00
N VAL A 35 5.62 8.94 -4.53
CA VAL A 35 4.27 9.42 -4.77
C VAL A 35 4.29 10.32 -6.01
N LEU A 36 3.40 10.05 -6.94
CA LEU A 36 3.24 10.75 -8.21
C LEU A 36 1.86 11.39 -8.25
N GLN A 37 1.84 12.70 -8.46
CA GLN A 37 0.65 13.46 -8.79
C GLN A 37 1.11 14.66 -9.61
N ARG A 38 0.79 14.71 -10.92
CA ARG A 38 1.41 15.71 -11.81
C ARG A 38 0.75 17.07 -11.67
N ALA A 39 -0.55 17.11 -11.43
CA ALA A 39 -1.31 18.33 -11.16
C ALA A 39 -2.33 18.15 -10.02
N ALA A 40 -2.71 19.26 -9.40
CA ALA A 40 -3.81 19.28 -8.43
C ALA A 40 -5.12 18.83 -9.09
N GLY A 41 -5.88 17.96 -8.43
CA GLY A 41 -7.10 17.37 -8.97
C GLY A 41 -6.87 16.11 -9.82
N GLU A 42 -5.62 15.76 -10.16
CA GLU A 42 -5.29 14.45 -10.71
C GLU A 42 -5.08 13.42 -9.60
N LYS A 43 -5.32 12.15 -9.93
CA LYS A 43 -5.09 11.02 -9.03
C LYS A 43 -3.67 11.03 -8.47
N ALA A 44 -3.56 10.85 -7.16
CA ALA A 44 -2.30 10.58 -6.48
C ALA A 44 -2.00 9.08 -6.52
N TRP A 45 -0.79 8.72 -6.95
CA TRP A 45 -0.35 7.34 -7.07
C TRP A 45 0.89 7.09 -6.23
N VAL A 46 0.97 5.97 -5.53
CA VAL A 46 2.25 5.45 -5.04
C VAL A 46 2.78 4.42 -6.04
N SER A 47 4.06 4.50 -6.37
CA SER A 47 4.73 3.61 -7.31
C SER A 47 5.97 3.03 -6.66
N ALA A 48 6.19 1.72 -6.77
CA ALA A 48 7.39 1.05 -6.25
C ALA A 48 7.71 -0.23 -7.04
N HIS A 49 8.98 -0.63 -7.05
CA HIS A 49 9.39 -1.96 -7.52
C HIS A 49 9.19 -2.94 -6.37
N CYS A 50 8.36 -3.96 -6.56
CA CYS A 50 7.98 -4.90 -5.50
C CYS A 50 8.32 -6.34 -5.87
N TYR A 51 8.93 -7.05 -4.93
CA TYR A 51 9.28 -8.45 -5.09
C TYR A 51 8.06 -9.37 -4.93
N LYS A 52 8.03 -10.43 -5.72
CA LYS A 52 7.15 -11.58 -5.61
C LYS A 52 7.73 -12.62 -4.67
N ARG A 53 6.91 -13.59 -4.25
CA ARG A 53 7.39 -14.73 -3.45
C ARG A 53 8.44 -15.59 -4.17
N ASP A 54 8.43 -15.60 -5.50
CA ASP A 54 9.42 -16.30 -6.33
C ASP A 54 10.72 -15.50 -6.57
N GLY A 55 10.83 -14.31 -5.99
CA GLY A 55 11.99 -13.42 -6.12
C GLY A 55 12.01 -12.56 -7.39
N SER A 56 11.08 -12.76 -8.33
CA SER A 56 10.90 -11.81 -9.44
C SER A 56 10.26 -10.51 -8.95
N GLU A 57 10.30 -9.44 -9.75
CA GLU A 57 9.73 -8.15 -9.35
C GLU A 57 8.86 -7.52 -10.44
N PHE A 58 7.96 -6.62 -10.02
CA PHE A 58 7.23 -5.73 -10.90
C PHE A 58 7.36 -4.29 -10.43
N LEU A 59 7.39 -3.36 -11.39
CA LEU A 59 6.97 -2.00 -11.12
C LEU A 59 5.45 -2.01 -10.90
N SER A 60 5.02 -1.59 -9.71
CA SER A 60 3.62 -1.54 -9.31
C SER A 60 3.18 -0.12 -8.98
N HIS A 61 1.92 0.18 -9.28
CA HIS A 61 1.28 1.48 -9.07
C HIS A 61 -0.03 1.31 -8.31
N LEU A 62 -0.25 2.06 -7.24
CA LEU A 62 -1.48 2.03 -6.46
C LEU A 62 -2.09 3.43 -6.38
N ASP A 63 -3.36 3.52 -6.74
CA ASP A 63 -4.18 4.73 -6.66
C ASP A 63 -4.49 5.03 -5.18
N LEU A 64 -3.92 6.11 -4.65
CA LEU A 64 -4.07 6.50 -3.26
C LEU A 64 -5.47 6.99 -2.93
N ASP A 65 -6.27 7.44 -3.92
CA ASP A 65 -7.66 7.83 -3.67
C ASP A 65 -8.53 6.65 -3.27
N ARG A 66 -8.10 5.43 -3.57
CA ARG A 66 -8.80 4.20 -3.18
C ARG A 66 -8.44 3.73 -1.77
N CYS A 67 -7.38 4.29 -1.20
CA CYS A 67 -6.81 3.89 0.08
C CYS A 67 -6.94 4.97 1.16
N PHE A 68 -7.12 6.23 0.77
CA PHE A 68 -7.11 7.36 1.68
C PHE A 68 -8.16 8.39 1.32
N SER A 69 -8.69 9.06 2.35
CA SER A 69 -9.62 10.17 2.22
C SER A 69 -9.11 11.42 2.93
N TRP A 70 -9.50 12.59 2.42
CA TRP A 70 -9.37 13.86 3.13
C TRP A 70 -10.62 14.13 3.99
N GLU A 71 -10.47 14.09 5.31
CA GLU A 71 -11.56 14.32 6.25
C GLU A 71 -11.09 15.17 7.44
N ASN A 72 -11.85 16.22 7.79
CA ASN A 72 -11.61 17.05 8.98
C ASN A 72 -10.17 17.59 9.10
N GLY A 73 -9.56 17.97 7.98
CA GLY A 73 -8.20 18.51 7.98
C GLY A 73 -7.10 17.45 8.02
N GLN A 74 -7.43 16.16 7.86
CA GLN A 74 -6.49 15.05 7.95
C GLN A 74 -6.66 14.07 6.79
N ILE A 75 -5.56 13.43 6.39
CA ILE A 75 -5.60 12.27 5.49
C ILE A 75 -5.77 11.03 6.36
N ARG A 76 -6.77 10.20 6.08
CA ARG A 76 -7.06 8.97 6.84
C ARG A 76 -7.13 7.74 5.93
N PRO A 77 -6.63 6.57 6.37
CA PRO A 77 -6.85 5.32 5.66
C PRO A 77 -8.34 5.01 5.60
N GLU A 78 -8.89 4.88 4.39
CA GLU A 78 -10.29 4.57 4.17
C GLU A 78 -10.44 3.80 2.86
N LYS A 79 -11.10 2.63 2.93
CA LYS A 79 -11.38 1.83 1.74
C LYS A 79 -12.52 2.48 0.95
N ASP A 80 -12.27 2.76 -0.33
CA ASP A 80 -13.27 3.31 -1.27
C ASP A 80 -13.92 4.61 -0.76
N GLY A 81 -13.13 5.43 -0.05
CA GLY A 81 -13.56 6.74 0.46
C GLY A 81 -13.61 7.83 -0.62
N GLN A 82 -13.66 9.10 -0.20
CA GLN A 82 -13.76 10.24 -1.12
C GLN A 82 -12.45 10.55 -1.87
N GLY A 83 -11.35 9.88 -1.52
CA GLY A 83 -10.04 10.15 -2.09
C GLY A 83 -9.39 11.39 -1.46
N ILE A 84 -8.13 11.62 -1.84
CA ILE A 84 -7.36 12.79 -1.41
C ILE A 84 -7.17 13.79 -2.55
N SER A 85 -7.18 13.35 -3.80
CA SER A 85 -6.76 14.15 -4.96
C SER A 85 -7.60 15.40 -5.23
N GLY A 86 -8.86 15.41 -4.80
CA GLY A 86 -9.73 16.59 -4.89
C GLY A 86 -9.34 17.74 -3.94
N TYR A 87 -8.58 17.44 -2.89
CA TYR A 87 -8.22 18.37 -1.81
C TYR A 87 -6.71 18.53 -1.62
N CYS A 88 -5.96 17.55 -2.11
CA CYS A 88 -4.54 17.39 -1.87
C CYS A 88 -3.75 17.39 -3.19
N HIS A 89 -2.59 18.03 -3.16
CA HIS A 89 -1.62 18.03 -4.26
C HIS A 89 -0.18 17.99 -3.73
N GLY A 90 0.80 17.84 -4.63
CA GLY A 90 2.22 17.96 -4.28
C GLY A 90 2.68 16.91 -3.26
N CYS A 91 2.15 15.70 -3.35
CA CYS A 91 2.47 14.62 -2.44
C CYS A 91 3.93 14.14 -2.57
N ALA A 92 4.53 13.78 -1.46
CA ALA A 92 5.88 13.24 -1.39
C ALA A 92 6.00 12.19 -0.27
N VAL A 93 6.82 11.18 -0.50
CA VAL A 93 7.33 10.29 0.56
C VAL A 93 8.53 10.95 1.22
N TYR A 94 8.65 10.78 2.54
CA TYR A 94 9.87 11.16 3.24
C TYR A 94 11.01 10.25 2.79
N ALA A 95 12.20 10.84 2.60
CA ALA A 95 13.36 10.05 2.20
C ALA A 95 13.63 8.96 3.27
N PRO A 96 13.88 7.70 2.86
CA PRO A 96 14.17 6.61 3.77
C PRO A 96 15.48 6.81 4.55
N ASP A 97 16.28 7.82 4.17
CA ASP A 97 17.59 8.13 4.74
C ASP A 97 17.51 8.94 6.05
N GLU A 98 16.32 9.43 6.43
CA GLU A 98 16.15 10.07 7.73
C GLU A 98 15.96 8.99 8.83
N PRO A 99 16.86 8.91 9.83
CA PRO A 99 16.79 7.92 10.91
C PRO A 99 15.59 8.12 11.86
N LYS A 100 14.69 9.06 11.54
CA LYS A 100 13.45 9.28 12.28
C LYS A 100 12.42 8.23 11.87
N SER A 101 12.63 7.08 12.48
CA SER A 101 11.61 6.21 13.07
C SER A 101 10.53 5.70 12.14
N HIS A 102 10.53 4.38 11.96
CA HIS A 102 9.41 3.54 11.53
C HIS A 102 8.11 3.72 12.37
N GLU A 103 8.11 4.67 13.30
CA GLU A 103 7.00 5.13 14.13
C GLU A 103 6.60 6.55 13.69
N GLY A 104 5.86 6.68 12.59
CA GLY A 104 5.32 7.98 12.19
C GLY A 104 4.89 8.05 10.73
N PRO A 105 4.28 9.18 10.34
CA PRO A 105 3.92 9.44 8.95
C PRO A 105 5.16 9.39 8.05
N ASN A 106 5.12 8.57 7.01
CA ASN A 106 6.19 8.43 6.01
C ASN A 106 5.86 9.14 4.68
N ALA A 107 4.71 9.82 4.61
CA ALA A 107 4.32 10.62 3.46
C ALA A 107 3.61 11.91 3.89
N LYS A 108 3.58 12.88 2.96
CA LYS A 108 2.86 14.14 3.13
C LYS A 108 2.30 14.64 1.82
N CYS A 109 1.22 15.41 1.88
CA CYS A 109 0.65 16.17 0.76
C CYS A 109 0.30 17.58 1.21
N LEU A 110 0.24 18.54 0.28
CA LEU A 110 -0.35 19.84 0.52
C LEU A 110 -1.87 19.71 0.36
N CYS A 111 -2.60 19.82 1.45
CA CYS A 111 -4.04 19.63 1.47
C CYS A 111 -4.76 20.84 2.02
N GLY A 112 -5.96 21.10 1.52
CA GLY A 112 -6.74 22.22 1.98
C GLY A 112 -7.99 22.48 1.15
N SER A 113 -8.77 23.43 1.63
CA SER A 113 -9.91 23.95 0.88
C SER A 113 -10.01 25.46 1.10
N GLN A 114 -10.61 26.17 0.14
CA GLN A 114 -10.94 27.59 0.29
C GLN A 114 -9.73 28.51 0.59
N GLY A 115 -8.56 28.18 0.01
CA GLY A 115 -7.36 29.02 0.07
C GLY A 115 -6.50 28.83 1.32
N VAL A 116 -6.90 27.98 2.27
CA VAL A 116 -6.04 27.54 3.38
C VAL A 116 -5.50 26.16 3.02
N VAL A 117 -4.19 26.06 2.81
CA VAL A 117 -3.48 24.82 2.46
C VAL A 117 -2.35 24.62 3.45
N ASP A 118 -2.21 23.41 3.98
CA ASP A 118 -1.13 23.01 4.88
C ASP A 118 -0.66 21.60 4.56
N TRP A 119 0.50 21.22 5.12
CA TRP A 119 1.02 19.87 5.01
C TRP A 119 0.18 18.90 5.85
N ALA A 120 -0.48 17.97 5.18
CA ALA A 120 -1.12 16.83 5.80
C ALA A 120 -0.19 15.62 5.73
N HIS A 121 0.06 15.02 6.88
CA HIS A 121 0.93 13.87 7.03
C HIS A 121 0.13 12.57 7.12
N PHE A 122 0.61 11.51 6.49
CA PHE A 122 -0.05 10.20 6.51
C PHE A 122 0.96 9.06 6.42
N ASP A 123 0.46 7.85 6.69
CA ASP A 123 1.26 6.66 6.88
C ASP A 123 0.90 5.60 5.83
N LEU A 124 1.77 5.48 4.83
CA LEU A 124 1.72 4.43 3.82
C LEU A 124 2.15 3.08 4.40
N LEU A 125 3.01 3.04 5.42
CA LEU A 125 3.55 1.79 6.00
C LEU A 125 2.43 0.91 6.56
N LYS A 126 1.46 1.55 7.22
CA LYS A 126 0.35 0.86 7.89
C LYS A 126 -0.81 0.48 6.98
N THR A 127 -0.87 1.06 5.78
CA THR A 127 -2.06 0.96 4.91
C THR A 127 -1.74 0.23 3.60
N VAL A 128 -0.55 0.47 3.06
CA VAL A 128 -0.11 -0.08 1.78
C VAL A 128 0.84 -1.25 2.04
N TYR A 129 0.58 -2.36 1.36
CA TYR A 129 1.35 -3.57 1.47
C TYR A 129 1.65 -4.16 0.09
N ASN A 130 2.65 -5.03 0.04
CA ASN A 130 2.99 -5.79 -1.15
C ASN A 130 2.22 -7.12 -1.17
N ASP A 131 1.40 -7.32 -2.18
CA ASP A 131 0.61 -8.52 -2.43
C ASP A 131 1.15 -9.24 -3.67
N ASP A 132 2.17 -10.08 -3.43
CA ASP A 132 2.89 -10.86 -4.45
C ASP A 132 3.33 -10.02 -5.66
N GLY A 133 4.15 -9.00 -5.38
CA GLY A 133 4.72 -8.08 -6.36
C GLY A 133 3.78 -6.96 -6.79
N VAL A 134 2.63 -6.79 -6.13
CA VAL A 134 1.65 -5.73 -6.46
C VAL A 134 1.29 -4.95 -5.22
N LEU A 135 1.45 -3.62 -5.26
CA LEU A 135 1.00 -2.73 -4.20
C LEU A 135 -0.52 -2.86 -4.01
N SER A 136 -0.95 -2.90 -2.75
CA SER A 136 -2.34 -3.16 -2.39
C SER A 136 -2.70 -2.43 -1.10
N CYS A 137 -3.99 -2.13 -0.93
CA CYS A 137 -4.58 -1.61 0.30
C CYS A 137 -5.99 -2.19 0.46
N PHE A 138 -6.39 -2.62 1.67
CA PHE A 138 -7.74 -3.13 1.95
C PHE A 138 -8.29 -4.20 0.97
N GLY A 139 -7.40 -5.04 0.42
CA GLY A 139 -7.71 -6.05 -0.60
C GLY A 139 -7.84 -5.51 -2.03
N LEU A 140 -7.64 -4.21 -2.24
CA LEU A 140 -7.64 -3.55 -3.54
C LEU A 140 -6.22 -3.58 -4.10
N LYS A 141 -6.02 -4.29 -5.22
CA LYS A 141 -4.74 -4.35 -5.90
C LYS A 141 -4.55 -3.15 -6.82
N GLY A 142 -3.30 -2.70 -6.88
CA GLY A 142 -2.81 -1.75 -7.87
C GLY A 142 -2.57 -2.40 -9.23
N GLU A 143 -1.89 -1.65 -10.09
CA GLU A 143 -1.54 -1.98 -11.45
C GLU A 143 -0.07 -2.41 -11.57
N ARG A 144 0.25 -3.14 -12.65
CA ARG A 144 1.60 -3.59 -12.98
C ARG A 144 2.07 -2.92 -14.27
N GLY A 145 3.37 -2.65 -14.36
CA GLY A 145 4.01 -2.26 -15.62
C GLY A 145 4.33 -0.78 -15.71
N LEU A 146 4.33 -0.22 -16.91
CA LEU A 146 4.64 1.20 -17.13
C LEU A 146 3.50 2.09 -16.61
N PHE A 147 3.86 3.13 -15.86
CA PHE A 147 2.90 4.13 -15.41
C PHE A 147 2.37 4.94 -16.61
N VAL A 148 1.07 4.85 -16.89
CA VAL A 148 0.39 5.63 -17.94
C VAL A 148 -0.48 6.75 -17.36
N GLY A 149 -0.36 7.01 -16.05
CA GLY A 149 -1.13 8.03 -15.32
C GLY A 149 -0.59 9.44 -15.47
#